data_AF-A0A925L972-F1
#
_entry.id   AF-A0A925L972-F1
#
_cell.length_a   1.000
_cell.length_b   1.000
_cell.length_c   1.000
_cell.angle_alpha   90.00
_cell.angle_beta   90.00
_cell.angle_gamma   90.00
#
_symmetry.space_group_name_H-M   'P 1'
#
loop_
_entity.id
_entity.type
_entity.pdbx_description
1 polymer ?
#
loop_
_entity_poly.entity_id
_entity_poly.type
_entity_poly.pdbx_seq_one_letter_code
_entity_poly.pdbx_strand_id
1 'polypeptide(L)'
;DDSHEDGLKSFFKLAWEWRFYYRDAPTLYQLAPGLRERNMAVAQATHESSRRVLQRMVERGRLVASPAAVERLVINTWIVSTFWIEYLQSTQGVTRITRKHLDAGYAQVQALYWPYVPRPRT
;
A
#
# COMPACT_ATOMS: atom_id res chain seq x y z
N ASP A 1 -3.35 -26.08 -2.49
CA ASP A 1 -2.85 -25.00 -3.34
C ASP A 1 -3.63 -23.70 -3.04
N ASP A 2 -3.69 -23.31 -1.76
CA ASP A 2 -4.51 -22.19 -1.25
C ASP A 2 -3.68 -21.17 -0.43
N SER A 3 -2.38 -21.44 -0.24
CA SER A 3 -1.53 -20.66 0.68
C SER A 3 -0.87 -19.43 0.05
N HIS A 4 -1.02 -19.24 -1.27
CA HIS A 4 -0.42 -18.12 -2.01
C HIS A 4 -1.30 -16.87 -2.04
N GLU A 5 -2.62 -17.03 -2.01
CA GLU A 5 -3.57 -15.92 -1.99
C GLU A 5 -3.66 -15.25 -0.60
N ASP A 6 -3.51 -16.04 0.46
CA ASP A 6 -3.66 -15.57 1.85
C ASP A 6 -2.54 -14.61 2.29
N GLY A 7 -1.32 -14.77 1.78
CA GLY A 7 -0.20 -13.89 2.13
C GLY A 7 -0.36 -12.47 1.60
N LEU A 8 -0.79 -12.33 0.33
CA LEU A 8 -0.99 -11.03 -0.30
C LEU A 8 -2.27 -10.35 0.22
N LYS A 9 -3.33 -11.13 0.47
CA LYS A 9 -4.54 -10.64 1.14
C LYS A 9 -4.25 -10.16 2.56
N SER A 10 -3.43 -10.87 3.32
CA SER A 10 -3.07 -10.48 4.70
C SER A 10 -2.19 -9.23 4.74
N PHE A 11 -1.18 -9.13 3.85
CA PHE A 11 -0.37 -7.92 3.71
C PHE A 11 -1.21 -6.71 3.32
N PHE A 12 -2.14 -6.89 2.38
CA PHE A 12 -3.04 -5.83 1.96
C PHE A 12 -4.04 -5.44 3.06
N LYS A 13 -4.59 -6.41 3.79
CA LYS A 13 -5.47 -6.15 4.92
C LYS A 13 -4.75 -5.33 6.00
N LEU A 14 -3.46 -5.58 6.22
CA LEU A 14 -2.64 -4.76 7.11
C LEU A 14 -2.48 -3.34 6.55
N ALA A 15 -2.01 -3.16 5.31
CA ALA A 15 -1.90 -1.84 4.68
C ALA A 15 -3.23 -1.06 4.67
N TRP A 16 -4.35 -1.79 4.57
CA TRP A 16 -5.71 -1.27 4.60
C TRP A 16 -6.18 -0.88 6.00
N GLU A 17 -5.92 -1.68 7.04
CA GLU A 17 -6.32 -1.40 8.43
C GLU A 17 -5.71 -0.09 8.94
N TRP A 18 -4.54 0.32 8.43
CA TRP A 18 -3.86 1.56 8.83
C TRP A 18 -4.17 2.78 7.96
N ARG A 19 -4.95 2.63 6.88
CA ARG A 19 -5.17 3.70 5.87
C ARG A 19 -5.89 4.93 6.41
N PHE A 20 -6.63 4.79 7.51
CA PHE A 20 -7.42 5.88 8.09
C PHE A 20 -6.55 6.91 8.83
N TYR A 21 -5.31 6.57 9.20
CA TYR A 21 -4.44 7.48 9.94
C TYR A 21 -3.93 8.67 9.11
N TYR A 22 -3.99 8.58 7.77
CA TYR A 22 -3.31 9.52 6.87
C TYR A 22 -4.24 10.48 6.11
N ARG A 23 -5.56 10.32 6.25
CA ARG A 23 -6.57 10.97 5.39
C ARG A 23 -6.59 12.50 5.50
N ASP A 24 -6.31 13.07 6.67
CA ASP A 24 -6.40 14.53 6.90
C ASP A 24 -5.10 15.13 7.45
N ALA A 25 -3.96 14.52 7.17
CA ALA A 25 -2.67 14.95 7.68
C ALA A 25 -2.39 16.47 7.50
N PRO A 26 -2.62 17.10 6.32
CA PRO A 26 -2.31 18.52 6.15
C PRO A 26 -3.16 19.45 7.04
N THR A 27 -4.46 19.21 7.12
CA THR A 27 -5.39 20.00 7.95
C THR A 27 -5.12 19.77 9.44
N LEU A 28 -4.81 18.53 9.82
CA LEU A 28 -4.44 18.18 11.20
C LEU A 28 -3.10 18.77 11.62
N TYR A 29 -2.13 18.92 10.71
CA TYR A 29 -0.84 19.55 11.02
C TYR A 29 -0.95 21.05 11.25
N GLN A 30 -1.90 21.73 10.59
CA GLN A 30 -2.15 23.14 10.88
C GLN A 30 -2.73 23.33 12.30
N LEU A 31 -3.58 22.39 12.74
CA LEU A 31 -4.19 22.41 14.07
C LEU A 31 -3.24 21.93 15.18
N ALA A 32 -2.28 21.06 14.86
CA ALA A 32 -1.34 20.50 15.82
C ALA A 32 0.02 20.21 15.16
N PRO A 33 0.96 21.17 15.13
CA PRO A 33 2.23 21.03 14.41
C PRO A 33 3.09 19.83 14.86
N GLY A 34 3.02 19.46 16.14
CA GLY A 34 3.72 18.30 16.70
C GLY A 34 3.22 16.93 16.18
N LEU A 35 2.05 16.87 15.53
CA LEU A 35 1.60 15.65 14.85
C LEU A 35 2.40 15.36 13.59
N ARG A 36 3.02 16.38 12.96
CA ARG A 36 3.75 16.20 11.71
C ARG A 36 4.94 15.25 11.88
N GLU A 37 5.77 15.49 12.89
CA GLU A 37 6.95 14.66 13.18
C GLU A 37 6.55 13.25 13.58
N ARG A 38 5.51 13.12 14.41
CA ARG A 38 4.96 11.81 14.80
C ARG A 38 4.43 11.05 13.59
N ASN A 39 3.68 11.70 12.70
CA ASN A 39 3.15 11.04 11.51
C ASN A 39 4.27 10.66 10.53
N MET A 40 5.30 11.51 10.38
CA MET A 40 6.49 11.17 9.60
C MET A 40 7.20 9.95 10.17
N ALA A 41 7.37 9.86 11.49
CA ALA A 41 7.99 8.71 12.14
C ALA A 41 7.19 7.41 11.91
N VAL A 42 5.85 7.47 12.01
CA VAL A 42 5.00 6.30 11.72
C VAL A 42 5.08 5.92 10.23
N ALA A 43 5.06 6.88 9.32
CA ALA A 43 5.21 6.61 7.89
C ALA A 43 6.57 5.95 7.58
N GLN A 44 7.65 6.46 8.15
CA GLN A 44 8.99 5.88 8.01
C GLN A 44 9.07 4.45 8.55
N ALA A 45 8.52 4.20 9.74
CA ALA A 45 8.45 2.85 10.32
C ALA A 45 7.63 1.89 9.42
N THR A 46 6.55 2.39 8.83
CA THR A 46 5.69 1.60 7.93
C THR A 46 6.39 1.28 6.61
N HIS A 47 7.12 2.26 6.04
CA HIS A 47 7.94 2.05 4.85
C HIS A 47 9.04 1.02 5.10
N GLU A 48 9.75 1.11 6.24
CA GLU A 48 10.78 0.15 6.62
C GLU A 48 10.23 -1.26 6.79
N SER A 49 9.08 -1.41 7.45
CA SER A 49 8.41 -2.71 7.58
C SER A 49 8.02 -3.29 6.21
N SER A 50 7.44 -2.46 5.34
CA SER A 50 7.02 -2.85 3.99
C SER A 50 8.21 -3.27 3.13
N ARG A 51 9.32 -2.52 3.19
CA ARG A 51 10.59 -2.83 2.53
C ARG A 51 11.10 -4.21 2.94
N ARG A 52 11.14 -4.51 4.25
CA ARG A 52 11.56 -5.82 4.76
C ARG A 52 10.68 -6.96 4.26
N VAL A 53 9.36 -6.75 4.17
CA VAL A 53 8.45 -7.75 3.60
C VAL A 53 8.79 -8.03 2.14
N LEU A 54 8.94 -6.98 1.33
CA LEU A 54 9.25 -7.13 -0.10
C LEU A 54 10.63 -7.74 -0.34
N GLN A 55 11.64 -7.36 0.44
CA GLN A 55 12.98 -7.98 0.39
C GLN A 55 12.90 -9.48 0.67
N ARG A 56 12.18 -9.91 1.71
CA ARG A 56 11.96 -11.34 1.99
C ARG A 56 11.21 -12.06 0.86
N MET A 57 10.30 -11.39 0.17
CA MET A 57 9.62 -11.97 -1.00
C MET A 57 10.60 -12.15 -2.17
N VAL A 58 11.52 -11.21 -2.39
CA VAL A 58 12.59 -11.32 -3.39
C VAL A 58 13.54 -12.46 -3.05
N GLU A 59 14.01 -12.54 -1.81
CA GLU A 59 14.89 -13.62 -1.31
C GLU A 59 14.27 -15.01 -1.49
N ARG A 60 12.94 -15.12 -1.31
CA ARG A 60 12.19 -16.36 -1.49
C ARG A 60 11.79 -16.64 -2.94
N GLY A 61 12.24 -15.83 -3.90
CA GLY A 61 11.91 -15.96 -5.32
C GLY A 61 10.43 -15.73 -5.64
N ARG A 62 9.67 -15.08 -4.74
CA ARG A 62 8.26 -14.73 -4.94
C ARG A 62 8.09 -13.43 -5.72
N LEU A 63 9.13 -12.60 -5.74
CA LEU A 63 9.22 -11.39 -6.58
C LEU A 63 10.60 -11.35 -7.24
N VAL A 64 10.65 -10.85 -8.47
CA VAL A 64 11.89 -10.54 -9.20
C VAL A 64 12.00 -9.03 -9.33
N ALA A 65 12.58 -8.38 -8.33
CA ALA A 65 12.71 -6.94 -8.26
C ALA A 65 14.11 -6.53 -7.79
N SER A 66 14.70 -5.51 -8.43
CA SER A 66 15.95 -4.90 -7.94
C SER A 66 15.70 -4.10 -6.66
N PRO A 67 16.73 -3.79 -5.85
CA PRO A 67 16.57 -2.95 -4.65
C PRO A 67 15.88 -1.61 -4.95
N ALA A 68 16.24 -0.95 -6.05
CA ALA A 68 15.60 0.28 -6.48
C ALA A 68 14.12 0.08 -6.87
N ALA A 69 13.75 -1.07 -7.43
CA ALA A 69 12.36 -1.40 -7.70
C ALA A 69 11.57 -1.68 -6.41
N VAL A 70 12.18 -2.32 -5.41
CA VAL A 70 11.57 -2.51 -4.09
C VAL A 70 11.24 -1.16 -3.45
N GLU A 71 12.16 -0.19 -3.46
CA GLU A 71 11.88 1.15 -2.93
C GLU A 71 10.69 1.82 -3.64
N ARG A 72 10.65 1.74 -4.98
CA ARG A 72 9.52 2.27 -5.75
C ARG A 72 8.20 1.59 -5.40
N LEU A 73 8.21 0.27 -5.20
CA LEU A 73 7.02 -0.48 -4.80
C LEU A 73 6.50 -0.06 -3.43
N VAL A 74 7.40 0.17 -2.45
CA VAL A 74 7.01 0.67 -1.12
C VAL A 74 6.32 2.03 -1.25
N ILE A 75 6.96 2.97 -1.95
CA ILE A 75 6.44 4.35 -2.09
C ILE A 75 5.11 4.35 -2.85
N ASN A 76 5.03 3.65 -3.99
CA ASN A 76 3.83 3.66 -4.81
C ASN A 76 2.65 2.95 -4.13
N THR A 77 2.91 1.85 -3.40
CA THR A 77 1.87 1.16 -2.62
C THR A 77 1.32 2.07 -1.54
N TRP A 78 2.19 2.83 -0.86
CA TRP A 78 1.78 3.82 0.12
C TRP A 78 0.89 4.90 -0.47
N ILE A 79 1.32 5.51 -1.58
CA ILE A 79 0.59 6.59 -2.26
C ILE A 79 -0.80 6.10 -2.69
N VAL A 80 -0.86 5.00 -3.43
CA VAL A 80 -2.14 4.46 -3.93
C VAL A 80 -3.06 4.11 -2.76
N SER A 81 -2.56 3.47 -1.71
CA SER A 81 -3.39 3.09 -0.55
C SER A 81 -3.92 4.29 0.22
N THR A 82 -3.11 5.35 0.34
CA THR A 82 -3.46 6.58 1.06
C THR A 82 -4.50 7.39 0.29
N PHE A 83 -4.33 7.53 -1.03
CA PHE A 83 -5.13 8.45 -1.84
C PHE A 83 -6.28 7.78 -2.62
N TRP A 84 -6.45 6.45 -2.53
CA TRP A 84 -7.50 5.76 -3.30
C TRP A 84 -8.92 6.27 -3.01
N ILE A 85 -9.29 6.47 -1.74
CA ILE A 85 -10.61 7.03 -1.42
C ILE A 85 -10.74 8.46 -1.93
N GLU A 86 -9.70 9.27 -1.73
CA GLU A 86 -9.72 10.67 -2.16
C GLU A 86 -9.91 10.75 -3.67
N TYR A 87 -9.23 9.89 -4.44
CA TYR A 87 -9.44 9.74 -5.87
C TYR A 87 -10.90 9.39 -6.22
N LEU A 88 -11.50 8.41 -5.54
CA LEU A 88 -12.89 8.04 -5.79
C LEU A 88 -13.87 9.18 -5.49
N GLN A 89 -13.64 9.93 -4.42
CA GLN A 89 -14.50 11.03 -4.01
C GLN A 89 -14.35 12.25 -4.92
N SER A 90 -13.10 12.70 -5.13
CA SER A 90 -12.79 13.92 -5.87
C SER A 90 -12.95 13.77 -7.39
N THR A 91 -12.59 12.59 -7.93
CA THR A 91 -12.51 12.37 -9.38
C THR A 91 -13.69 11.58 -9.92
N GLN A 92 -14.24 10.65 -9.13
CA GLN A 92 -15.37 9.80 -9.55
C GLN A 92 -16.70 10.15 -8.88
N GLY A 93 -16.74 11.17 -8.01
CA GLY A 93 -17.97 11.60 -7.34
C GLY A 93 -18.57 10.55 -6.40
N VAL A 94 -17.78 9.56 -5.95
CA VAL A 94 -18.28 8.50 -5.07
C VAL A 94 -18.55 9.08 -3.68
N THR A 95 -19.82 9.21 -3.32
CA THR A 95 -20.22 9.74 -2.01
C THR A 95 -20.23 8.66 -0.93
N ARG A 96 -20.53 7.41 -1.30
CA ARG A 96 -20.58 6.26 -0.39
C ARG A 96 -19.58 5.19 -0.78
N ILE A 97 -18.65 4.93 0.13
CA ILE A 97 -17.66 3.86 -0.03
C ILE A 97 -18.32 2.51 0.28
N THR A 98 -18.06 1.52 -0.58
CA THR A 98 -18.61 0.17 -0.50
C THR A 98 -17.46 -0.83 -0.56
N ARG A 99 -17.73 -2.10 -0.25
CA ARG A 99 -16.70 -3.15 -0.33
C ARG A 99 -16.09 -3.27 -1.74
N LYS A 100 -16.91 -3.16 -2.78
CA LYS A 100 -16.47 -3.18 -4.19
C LYS A 100 -15.43 -2.10 -4.50
N HIS A 101 -15.58 -0.91 -3.92
CA HIS A 101 -14.60 0.17 -4.06
C HIS A 101 -13.26 -0.18 -3.40
N LEU A 102 -13.28 -0.94 -2.29
CA LEU A 102 -12.06 -1.39 -1.61
C LEU A 102 -11.35 -2.46 -2.43
N ASP A 103 -12.12 -3.41 -2.95
CA ASP A 103 -11.58 -4.48 -3.80
C ASP A 103 -10.99 -3.90 -5.10
N ALA A 104 -11.60 -2.83 -5.65
CA ALA A 104 -11.02 -2.11 -6.79
C ALA A 104 -9.69 -1.41 -6.44
N GLY A 105 -9.58 -0.82 -5.24
CA GLY A 105 -8.32 -0.24 -4.75
C GLY A 105 -7.25 -1.30 -4.53
N TYR A 106 -7.65 -2.49 -4.06
CA TYR A 106 -6.74 -3.63 -3.98
C TYR A 106 -6.18 -4.02 -5.34
N ALA A 107 -7.04 -4.07 -6.36
CA ALA A 107 -6.62 -4.36 -7.72
C ALA A 107 -5.61 -3.33 -8.25
N GLN A 108 -5.73 -2.05 -7.87
CA GLN A 108 -4.74 -1.02 -8.23
C GLN A 108 -3.38 -1.29 -7.58
N VAL A 109 -3.37 -1.60 -6.27
CA VAL A 109 -2.12 -1.95 -5.57
C VAL A 109 -1.51 -3.20 -6.19
N GLN A 110 -2.32 -4.22 -6.44
CA GLN A 110 -1.92 -5.46 -7.12
C GLN A 110 -1.24 -5.19 -8.46
N ALA A 111 -1.81 -4.33 -9.31
CA ALA A 111 -1.25 -3.98 -10.62
C ALA A 111 0.19 -3.46 -10.55
N LEU A 112 0.58 -2.80 -9.45
CA LEU A 112 1.97 -2.35 -9.23
C LEU A 112 2.96 -3.52 -9.17
N TYR A 113 2.52 -4.69 -8.71
CA TYR A 113 3.37 -5.86 -8.49
C TYR A 113 3.46 -6.79 -9.71
N TRP A 114 2.50 -6.74 -10.64
CA TRP A 114 2.43 -7.64 -11.79
C TRP A 114 3.75 -7.79 -12.56
N PRO A 115 4.48 -6.70 -12.87
CA PRO A 115 5.76 -6.80 -13.60
C PRO A 115 6.85 -7.57 -12.86
N TYR A 116 6.71 -7.75 -11.54
CA TYR A 116 7.69 -8.35 -10.65
C TYR A 116 7.31 -9.77 -10.22
N VAL A 117 6.12 -10.26 -10.57
CA VAL A 117 5.72 -11.64 -10.28
C VAL A 117 6.44 -12.59 -11.25
N PRO A 118 7.13 -13.63 -10.76
CA PRO A 118 7.75 -14.62 -11.63
C PRO A 118 6.71 -15.26 -12.56
N ARG A 119 7.01 -15.39 -13.85
CA ARG A 119 6.14 -16.16 -14.76
C ARG A 119 6.17 -17.64 -14.37
N PRO A 120 5.04 -18.37 -14.50
CA PRO A 120 5.05 -19.81 -14.38
C PRO A 120 6.09 -20.38 -15.35
N ARG A 121 6.95 -21.28 -14.87
CA ARG A 121 7.84 -22.05 -15.75
C ARG A 121 6.94 -23.03 -16.52
N THR A 122 6.74 -22.77 -17.80
CA THR A 122 6.12 -23.69 -18.77
C THR A 122 7.00 -24.91 -18.99
#